data_AF-A0A7J6SXJ9-F1
#
_entry.id   AF-A0A7J6SXJ9-F1
#
_cell.length_a   1.000
_cell.length_b   1.000
_cell.length_c   1.000
_cell.angle_alpha   90.00
_cell.angle_beta   90.00
_cell.angle_gamma   90.00
#
_symmetry.space_group_name_H-M   'P 1'
#
loop_
_entity.id
_entity.type
_entity.pdbx_description
1 polymer ?
#
loop_
_entity_poly.entity_id
_entity_poly.type
_entity_poly.pdbx_seq_one_letter_code
_entity_poly.pdbx_strand_id
1 'polypeptide(L)'
;MRVAGVETELPQQIKKASSDLRSVVERKLSEGLSSQQKSQASKFSELQETLDRTRTELDALARRLDDSEVLICQLTPPRVSTLAQSRHSRQFAALDGRLERMQAENLEEVGRVSTEAMTSLRKEIGVGARYLDAITDARARSEELQQRVDESASKLEAEVKAGNERITHKGENLEKTLVRRMTAVENLVDEAVTVAHNVSTRRIEWKLQEVSRVLGEPRHAQVFSPPISAGGAGIMRLEVRVRRLKNLEGSSDADDDSTSARQQPSDCSVFLWAPAGTTVVFELHVGDKWGPSGQEEETGGNTARRYRSMRYEHTFMAPMSAFGGMDFQLKQFSDWIEDSLVVGVEVLEIQANLPLMSTLKSPQELAEEINNGSDE
;
A
#
# COMPACT_ATOMS: atom_id res chain seq x y z
N MET A 1 0.79 -10.20 9.34
CA MET A 1 1.88 -10.59 10.26
C MET A 1 3.19 -10.09 9.66
N ARG A 2 3.84 -9.11 10.29
CA ARG A 2 5.13 -8.56 9.83
C ARG A 2 6.26 -9.47 10.32
N VAL A 3 6.98 -10.10 9.41
CA VAL A 3 8.24 -10.80 9.70
C VAL A 3 9.36 -9.75 9.63
N ALA A 4 9.51 -8.97 10.70
CA ALA A 4 10.43 -7.82 10.76
C ALA A 4 11.65 -8.08 11.68
N GLY A 5 12.05 -9.34 11.88
CA GLY A 5 13.03 -9.70 12.91
C GLY A 5 14.25 -10.50 12.45
N VAL A 6 14.34 -10.94 11.20
CA VAL A 6 15.35 -11.94 10.80
C VAL A 6 16.50 -11.34 9.97
N GLU A 7 16.31 -10.19 9.32
CA GLU A 7 17.32 -9.63 8.40
C GLU A 7 18.46 -8.84 9.06
N THR A 8 18.37 -8.54 10.36
CA THR A 8 19.42 -7.79 11.08
C THR A 8 20.38 -8.66 11.89
N GLU A 9 20.04 -9.92 12.16
CA GLU A 9 20.87 -10.80 13.00
C GLU A 9 22.04 -11.43 12.23
N LEU A 10 21.83 -11.81 10.96
CA LEU A 10 22.86 -12.49 10.16
C LEU A 10 24.12 -11.62 9.93
N PRO A 11 24.01 -10.32 9.56
CA PRO A 11 25.18 -9.46 9.39
C PRO A 11 25.95 -9.23 10.70
N GLN A 12 25.25 -9.21 11.83
CA GLN A 12 25.88 -9.06 13.16
C GLN A 12 26.63 -10.33 13.57
N GLN A 13 26.06 -11.51 13.29
CA GLN A 13 26.73 -12.78 13.54
C GLN A 13 27.99 -12.95 12.67
N ILE A 14 27.96 -12.52 11.41
CA ILE A 14 29.14 -12.54 10.52
C ILE A 14 30.22 -11.57 11.01
N LYS A 15 29.86 -10.35 11.43
CA LYS A 15 30.82 -9.39 12.02
C LYS A 15 31.45 -9.94 13.30
N LYS A 16 30.68 -10.59 14.16
CA LYS A 16 31.17 -11.22 15.38
C LYS A 16 32.13 -12.36 15.07
N ALA A 17 31.76 -13.27 14.18
CA ALA A 17 32.61 -14.39 13.76
C ALA A 17 33.92 -13.91 13.11
N SER A 18 33.89 -12.86 12.30
CA SER A 18 35.09 -12.27 11.72
C SER A 18 36.01 -11.63 12.77
N SER A 19 35.44 -10.99 13.80
CA SER A 19 36.22 -10.43 14.91
C SER A 19 36.88 -11.53 15.75
N ASP A 20 36.13 -12.59 16.04
CA ASP A 20 36.63 -13.72 16.83
C ASP A 20 37.78 -14.43 16.10
N LEU A 21 37.65 -14.66 14.79
CA LEU A 21 38.71 -15.24 13.96
C LEU A 21 39.97 -14.38 13.92
N ARG A 22 39.85 -13.06 13.76
CA ARG A 22 41.01 -12.15 13.82
C ARG A 22 41.73 -12.24 15.15
N SER A 23 40.99 -12.26 16.26
CA SER A 23 41.58 -12.37 17.60
C SER A 23 42.34 -13.68 17.82
N VAL A 24 41.85 -14.79 17.24
CA VAL A 24 42.51 -16.10 17.33
C VAL A 24 43.79 -16.12 16.49
N VAL A 25 43.75 -15.54 15.29
CA VAL A 25 44.93 -15.45 14.41
C VAL A 25 46.01 -14.56 15.02
N GLU A 26 45.66 -13.40 15.56
CA GLU A 26 46.60 -12.50 16.24
C GLU A 26 47.22 -13.16 17.49
N ARG A 27 46.42 -13.89 18.27
CA ARG A 27 46.92 -14.66 19.41
C ARG A 27 47.89 -15.76 18.99
N LYS A 28 47.59 -16.50 17.92
CA LYS A 28 48.47 -17.57 17.43
C LYS A 28 49.77 -17.05 16.82
N LEU A 29 49.70 -15.92 16.11
CA LEU A 29 50.89 -15.24 15.58
C LEU A 29 51.79 -14.71 16.70
N SER A 30 51.20 -14.07 17.72
CA SER A 30 51.97 -13.57 18.88
C SER A 30 52.56 -14.70 19.72
N GLU A 31 51.82 -15.80 19.94
CA GLU A 31 52.34 -17.01 20.58
C GLU A 31 53.52 -17.62 19.79
N GLY A 32 53.38 -17.71 18.46
CA GLY A 32 54.42 -18.20 17.55
C GLY A 32 55.69 -17.36 17.62
N LEU A 33 55.56 -16.03 17.44
CA LEU A 33 56.69 -15.09 17.52
C LEU A 33 57.36 -15.13 18.90
N SER A 34 56.58 -15.17 19.98
CA SER A 34 57.13 -15.27 21.34
C SER A 34 57.90 -16.57 21.56
N SER A 35 57.38 -17.70 21.07
CA SER A 35 58.04 -19.00 21.18
C SER A 35 59.36 -19.05 20.38
N GLN A 36 59.36 -18.46 19.18
CA GLN A 36 60.55 -18.37 18.33
C GLN A 36 61.61 -17.47 18.96
N GLN A 37 61.20 -16.31 19.51
CA GLN A 37 62.12 -15.38 20.18
C GLN A 37 62.72 -16.00 21.45
N LYS A 38 61.93 -16.75 22.24
CA LYS A 38 62.44 -17.50 23.40
C LYS A 38 63.42 -18.61 22.99
N SER A 39 63.13 -19.34 21.91
CA SER A 39 64.03 -20.36 21.39
C SER A 39 65.36 -19.76 20.91
N GLN A 40 65.30 -18.62 20.20
CA GLN A 40 66.51 -17.92 19.76
C GLN A 40 67.32 -17.36 20.95
N ALA A 41 66.66 -16.76 21.94
CA ALA A 41 67.33 -16.26 23.14
C ALA A 41 67.99 -17.39 23.95
N SER A 42 67.35 -18.55 24.06
CA SER A 42 67.91 -19.74 24.72
C SER A 42 69.18 -20.23 24.01
N LYS A 43 69.14 -20.34 22.68
CA LYS A 43 70.32 -20.75 21.89
C LYS A 43 71.45 -19.74 21.99
N PHE A 44 71.14 -18.45 22.00
CA PHE A 44 72.15 -17.40 22.16
C PHE A 44 72.78 -17.45 23.55
N SER A 45 71.99 -17.68 24.60
CA SER A 45 72.47 -17.87 25.96
C SER A 45 73.40 -19.08 26.09
N GLU A 46 73.04 -20.21 25.47
CA GLU A 46 73.85 -21.42 25.48
C GLU A 46 75.19 -21.21 24.74
N LEU A 47 75.17 -20.53 23.59
CA LEU A 47 76.39 -20.15 22.88
C LEU A 47 77.27 -19.20 23.70
N GLN A 48 76.67 -18.21 24.38
CA GLN A 48 77.39 -17.27 25.25
C GLN A 48 78.07 -18.01 26.42
N GLU A 49 77.36 -18.93 27.07
CA GLU A 49 77.90 -19.75 28.16
C GLU A 49 79.05 -20.64 27.68
N THR A 50 78.91 -21.22 26.49
CA THR A 50 79.98 -22.03 25.87
C THR A 50 81.21 -21.17 25.58
N LEU A 51 81.02 -19.95 25.06
CA LEU A 51 82.09 -19.00 24.79
C LEU A 51 82.82 -18.61 26.09
N ASP A 52 82.08 -18.24 27.13
CA ASP A 52 82.67 -17.85 28.42
C ASP A 52 83.42 -19.03 29.08
N ARG A 53 82.91 -20.25 28.94
CA ARG A 53 83.60 -21.46 29.41
C ARG A 53 84.91 -21.70 28.66
N THR A 54 84.91 -21.59 27.33
CA THR A 54 86.15 -21.72 26.55
C THR A 54 87.16 -20.62 26.90
N ARG A 55 86.70 -19.39 27.15
CA ARG A 55 87.56 -18.27 27.56
C ARG A 55 88.21 -18.52 28.91
N THR A 56 87.44 -19.00 29.89
CA THR A 56 87.97 -19.33 31.22
C THR A 56 88.96 -20.50 31.18
N GLU A 57 88.72 -21.50 30.33
CA GLU A 57 89.70 -22.58 30.09
C GLU A 57 90.99 -22.06 29.46
N LEU A 58 90.90 -21.11 28.52
CA LEU A 58 92.05 -20.49 27.86
C LEU A 58 92.86 -19.62 28.84
N ASP A 59 92.19 -18.83 29.69
CA ASP A 59 92.83 -18.05 30.77
C ASP A 59 93.50 -18.98 31.81
N ALA A 60 92.88 -20.11 32.14
CA ALA A 60 93.46 -21.09 33.05
C ALA A 60 94.71 -21.77 32.45
N LEU A 61 94.69 -22.08 31.15
CA LEU A 61 95.84 -22.60 30.43
C LEU A 61 96.97 -21.57 30.34
N ALA A 62 96.65 -20.29 30.09
CA ALA A 62 97.64 -19.21 30.08
C ALA A 62 98.35 -19.08 31.43
N ARG A 63 97.60 -19.09 32.55
CA ARG A 63 98.18 -19.06 33.90
C ARG A 63 99.07 -20.28 34.20
N ARG A 64 98.64 -21.48 33.78
CA ARG A 64 99.47 -22.69 33.91
C ARG A 64 100.74 -22.60 33.08
N LEU A 65 100.70 -21.90 31.94
CA LEU A 65 101.87 -21.64 31.11
C LEU A 65 102.83 -20.71 31.84
N ASP A 66 102.34 -19.58 32.37
CA ASP A 66 103.13 -18.62 33.16
C ASP A 66 103.78 -19.31 34.37
N ASP A 67 103.03 -20.13 35.11
CA ASP A 67 103.55 -20.91 36.26
C ASP A 67 104.64 -21.90 35.81
N SER A 68 104.48 -22.52 34.65
CA SER A 68 105.48 -23.43 34.07
C SER A 68 106.71 -22.70 33.56
N GLU A 69 106.56 -21.48 33.04
CA GLU A 69 107.67 -20.63 32.59
C GLU A 69 108.52 -20.16 33.77
N VAL A 70 107.87 -19.81 34.90
CA VAL A 70 108.55 -19.49 36.17
C VAL A 70 109.32 -20.69 36.71
N LEU A 71 108.75 -21.90 36.64
CA LEU A 71 109.43 -23.14 37.03
C LEU A 71 110.63 -23.50 36.12
N ILE A 72 110.50 -23.29 34.81
CA ILE A 72 111.59 -23.51 33.84
C ILE A 72 112.74 -22.52 34.05
N CYS A 73 112.44 -21.27 34.44
CA CYS A 73 113.44 -20.25 34.78
C CYS A 73 114.19 -20.56 36.08
N GLN A 74 113.62 -21.35 36.99
CA GLN A 74 114.24 -21.67 38.29
C GLN A 74 115.06 -22.98 38.30
N LEU A 75 114.88 -23.89 37.33
CA LEU A 75 115.41 -25.26 37.43
C LEU A 75 116.28 -25.76 36.26
N THR A 76 116.70 -24.93 35.30
CA THR A 76 117.41 -25.47 34.12
C THR A 76 118.65 -24.70 33.65
N PRO A 77 119.82 -25.36 33.50
CA PRO A 77 120.96 -24.82 32.77
C PRO A 77 120.65 -24.66 31.27
N PRO A 78 121.41 -23.82 30.53
CA PRO A 78 121.05 -23.29 29.21
C PRO A 78 121.00 -24.29 28.03
N ARG A 79 120.97 -25.61 28.27
CA ARG A 79 120.91 -26.65 27.21
C ARG A 79 119.58 -27.42 27.13
N VAL A 80 118.62 -27.18 28.04
CA VAL A 80 117.31 -27.86 28.02
C VAL A 80 116.19 -26.99 27.43
N SER A 81 116.37 -25.66 27.32
CA SER A 81 115.35 -24.74 26.80
C SER A 81 115.04 -24.92 25.30
N THR A 82 116.01 -25.34 24.50
CA THR A 82 115.84 -25.54 23.05
C THR A 82 114.96 -26.76 22.70
N LEU A 83 115.05 -27.83 23.50
CA LEU A 83 114.23 -29.03 23.34
C LEU A 83 112.78 -28.81 23.80
N ALA A 84 112.59 -28.10 24.91
CA ALA A 84 111.27 -27.69 25.40
C ALA A 84 110.59 -26.71 24.42
N GLN A 85 111.29 -25.69 23.92
CA GLN A 85 110.76 -24.76 22.91
C GLN A 85 110.34 -25.46 21.61
N SER A 86 111.09 -26.46 21.14
CA SER A 86 110.69 -27.22 19.94
C SER A 86 109.43 -28.06 20.16
N ARG A 87 109.23 -28.58 21.37
CA ARG A 87 108.05 -29.40 21.72
C ARG A 87 106.81 -28.52 21.90
N HIS A 88 106.94 -27.38 22.55
CA HIS A 88 105.86 -26.39 22.67
C HIS A 88 105.48 -25.81 21.30
N SER A 89 106.44 -25.46 20.45
CA SER A 89 106.17 -24.94 19.11
C SER A 89 105.42 -25.94 18.22
N ARG A 90 105.74 -27.24 18.29
CA ARG A 90 104.96 -28.29 17.60
C ARG A 90 103.55 -28.47 18.17
N GLN A 91 103.39 -28.32 19.49
CA GLN A 91 102.07 -28.38 20.12
C GLN A 91 101.21 -27.17 19.74
N PHE A 92 101.79 -25.96 19.67
CA PHE A 92 101.10 -24.76 19.20
C PHE A 92 100.71 -24.88 17.73
N ALA A 93 101.60 -25.33 16.84
CA ALA A 93 101.26 -25.55 15.44
C ALA A 93 100.15 -26.61 15.26
N ALA A 94 100.12 -27.65 16.09
CA ALA A 94 99.07 -28.66 16.08
C ALA A 94 97.72 -28.13 16.62
N LEU A 95 97.77 -27.22 17.60
CA LEU A 95 96.59 -26.52 18.12
C LEU A 95 96.05 -25.50 17.12
N ASP A 96 96.91 -24.73 16.46
CA ASP A 96 96.54 -23.80 15.38
C ASP A 96 95.90 -24.55 14.22
N GLY A 97 96.53 -25.62 13.72
CA GLY A 97 95.94 -26.43 12.65
C GLY A 97 94.66 -27.17 13.07
N ARG A 98 94.38 -27.31 14.37
CA ARG A 98 93.09 -27.81 14.88
C ARG A 98 92.06 -26.69 15.00
N LEU A 99 92.49 -25.49 15.43
CA LEU A 99 91.65 -24.30 15.50
C LEU A 99 91.18 -23.89 14.10
N GLU A 100 92.07 -23.86 13.10
CA GLU A 100 91.74 -23.55 11.71
C GLU A 100 90.75 -24.56 11.13
N ARG A 101 90.92 -25.86 11.42
CA ARG A 101 89.97 -26.90 11.01
C ARG A 101 88.61 -26.75 11.68
N MET A 102 88.56 -26.50 12.99
CA MET A 102 87.30 -26.23 13.68
C MET A 102 86.63 -24.95 13.19
N GLN A 103 87.40 -23.91 12.86
CA GLN A 103 86.87 -22.67 12.27
C GLN A 103 86.30 -22.93 10.88
N ALA A 104 87.00 -23.70 10.05
CA ALA A 104 86.51 -24.08 8.72
C ALA A 104 85.24 -24.95 8.80
N GLU A 105 85.22 -25.98 9.65
CA GLU A 105 84.06 -26.83 9.90
C GLU A 105 82.87 -26.02 10.45
N ASN A 106 83.10 -25.09 11.38
CA ASN A 106 82.06 -24.21 11.89
C ASN A 106 81.53 -23.24 10.83
N LEU A 107 82.39 -22.68 9.98
CA LEU A 107 81.98 -21.81 8.87
C LEU A 107 81.14 -22.58 7.83
N GLU A 108 81.53 -23.82 7.53
CA GLU A 108 80.78 -24.69 6.63
C GLU A 108 79.42 -25.06 7.21
N GLU A 109 79.37 -25.44 8.50
CA GLU A 109 78.11 -25.79 9.17
C GLU A 109 77.18 -24.57 9.33
N VAL A 110 77.71 -23.39 9.64
CA VAL A 110 76.92 -22.14 9.64
C VAL A 110 76.39 -21.85 8.24
N GLY A 111 77.18 -22.06 7.19
CA GLY A 111 76.74 -21.95 5.80
C GLY A 111 75.61 -22.92 5.45
N ARG A 112 75.74 -24.18 5.86
CA ARG A 112 74.72 -25.22 5.65
C ARG A 112 73.42 -24.88 6.39
N VAL A 113 73.49 -24.56 7.68
CA VAL A 113 72.33 -24.18 8.48
C VAL A 113 71.66 -22.90 7.93
N SER A 114 72.45 -21.93 7.48
CA SER A 114 71.93 -20.70 6.87
C SER A 114 71.17 -20.99 5.56
N THR A 115 71.72 -21.83 4.68
CA THR A 115 71.06 -22.20 3.41
C THR A 115 69.80 -23.03 3.65
N GLU A 116 69.81 -23.97 4.60
CA GLU A 116 68.62 -24.72 5.00
C GLU A 116 67.54 -23.80 5.59
N ALA A 117 67.91 -22.86 6.46
CA ALA A 117 66.99 -21.88 7.00
C ALA A 117 66.37 -21.02 5.88
N MET A 118 67.17 -20.51 4.95
CA MET A 118 66.68 -19.68 3.83
C MET A 118 65.79 -20.45 2.87
N THR A 119 66.08 -21.72 2.60
CA THR A 119 65.22 -22.56 1.75
C THR A 119 63.90 -22.90 2.44
N SER A 120 63.90 -23.15 3.76
CA SER A 120 62.67 -23.33 4.54
C SER A 120 61.82 -22.06 4.55
N LEU A 121 62.44 -20.89 4.81
CA LEU A 121 61.76 -19.60 4.83
C LEU A 121 61.15 -19.26 3.45
N ARG A 122 61.86 -19.56 2.35
CA ARG A 122 61.33 -19.38 0.99
C ARG A 122 60.11 -20.29 0.72
N LYS A 123 60.11 -21.53 1.23
CA LYS A 123 58.94 -22.43 1.12
C LYS A 123 57.75 -21.87 1.90
N GLU A 124 57.95 -21.41 3.13
CA GLU A 124 56.89 -20.82 3.95
C GLU A 124 56.31 -19.55 3.32
N ILE A 125 57.16 -18.67 2.78
CA ILE A 125 56.70 -17.48 2.03
C ILE A 125 55.85 -17.89 0.82
N GLY A 126 56.28 -18.92 0.08
CA GLY A 126 55.53 -19.43 -1.07
C GLY A 126 54.16 -20.01 -0.68
N VAL A 127 54.06 -20.66 0.47
CA VAL A 127 52.79 -21.13 1.02
C VAL A 127 51.92 -19.96 1.47
N GLY A 128 52.50 -18.97 2.14
CA GLY A 128 51.82 -17.74 2.56
C GLY A 128 51.23 -16.94 1.39
N ALA A 129 51.96 -16.84 0.28
CA ALA A 129 51.47 -16.19 -0.94
C ALA A 129 50.21 -16.87 -1.50
N ARG A 130 50.19 -18.22 -1.56
CA ARG A 130 49.00 -18.97 -2.03
C ARG A 130 47.80 -18.79 -1.11
N TYR A 131 48.02 -18.68 0.20
CA TYR A 131 46.94 -18.38 1.14
C TYR A 131 46.38 -16.98 0.94
N LEU A 132 47.24 -15.99 0.69
CA LEU A 132 46.80 -14.63 0.37
C LEU A 132 45.96 -14.60 -0.91
N ASP A 133 46.42 -15.25 -1.98
CA ASP A 133 45.67 -15.37 -3.24
C ASP A 133 44.29 -16.01 -3.00
N ALA A 134 44.25 -17.13 -2.26
CA ALA A 134 43.00 -17.81 -1.93
C ALA A 134 42.04 -16.94 -1.09
N ILE A 135 42.57 -16.11 -0.17
CA ILE A 135 41.79 -15.14 0.60
C ILE A 135 41.24 -14.04 -0.32
N THR A 136 42.04 -13.55 -1.27
CA THR A 136 41.58 -12.53 -2.21
C THR A 136 40.49 -13.06 -3.14
N ASP A 137 40.62 -14.29 -3.64
CA ASP A 137 39.61 -14.96 -4.46
C ASP A 137 38.32 -15.25 -3.68
N ALA A 138 38.45 -15.65 -2.41
CA ALA A 138 37.30 -15.85 -1.54
C ALA A 138 36.56 -14.54 -1.27
N ARG A 139 37.30 -13.43 -1.12
CA ARG A 139 36.72 -12.10 -0.93
C ARG A 139 36.01 -11.60 -2.19
N ALA A 140 36.61 -11.74 -3.36
CA ALA A 140 35.97 -11.37 -4.63
C ALA A 140 34.66 -12.14 -4.85
N ARG A 141 34.64 -13.45 -4.59
CA ARG A 141 33.41 -14.26 -4.65
C ARG A 141 32.37 -13.85 -3.62
N SER A 142 32.78 -13.47 -2.42
CA SER A 142 31.87 -12.96 -1.39
C SER A 142 31.24 -11.63 -1.81
N GLU A 143 32.00 -10.73 -2.43
CA GLU A 143 31.50 -9.45 -2.94
C GLU A 143 30.52 -9.64 -4.10
N GLU A 144 30.81 -10.56 -5.03
CA GLU A 144 29.89 -10.94 -6.11
C GLU A 144 28.58 -11.54 -5.58
N LEU A 145 28.66 -12.45 -4.60
CA LEU A 145 27.47 -13.01 -3.97
C LEU A 145 26.65 -11.95 -3.24
N GLN A 146 27.30 -11.01 -2.54
CA GLN A 146 26.62 -9.91 -1.88
C GLN A 146 25.86 -9.05 -2.89
N GLN A 147 26.49 -8.71 -4.01
CA GLN A 147 25.85 -7.93 -5.07
C GLN A 147 24.61 -8.67 -5.63
N ARG A 148 24.70 -9.98 -5.86
CA ARG A 148 23.55 -10.77 -6.32
C ARG A 148 22.41 -10.83 -5.30
N VAL A 149 22.74 -10.88 -4.01
CA VAL A 149 21.74 -10.82 -2.94
C VAL A 149 21.05 -9.46 -2.96
N ASP A 150 21.80 -8.36 -3.04
CA ASP A 150 21.26 -7.00 -3.08
C ASP A 150 20.37 -6.76 -4.32
N GLU A 151 20.80 -7.25 -5.49
CA GLU A 151 20.00 -7.22 -6.73
C GLU A 151 18.69 -8.02 -6.59
N SER A 152 18.75 -9.21 -6.00
CA SER A 152 17.57 -10.04 -5.77
C SER A 152 16.61 -9.43 -4.75
N ALA A 153 17.14 -8.79 -3.70
CA ALA A 153 16.36 -8.10 -2.68
C ALA A 153 15.63 -6.89 -3.30
N SER A 154 16.33 -6.07 -4.09
CA SER A 154 15.73 -4.94 -4.79
C SER A 154 14.61 -5.38 -5.75
N LYS A 155 14.82 -6.49 -6.48
CA LYS A 155 13.80 -7.05 -7.37
C LYS A 155 12.56 -7.51 -6.57
N LEU A 156 12.77 -8.19 -5.45
CA LEU A 156 11.69 -8.66 -4.59
C LEU A 156 10.89 -7.48 -4.00
N GLU A 157 11.57 -6.43 -3.54
CA GLU A 157 10.94 -5.21 -3.02
C GLU A 157 10.07 -4.54 -4.09
N ALA A 158 10.56 -4.45 -5.33
CA ALA A 158 9.80 -3.89 -6.44
C ALA A 158 8.55 -4.72 -6.77
N GLU A 159 8.66 -6.06 -6.78
CA GLU A 159 7.53 -6.97 -6.99
C GLU A 159 6.48 -6.89 -5.87
N VAL A 160 6.94 -6.82 -4.61
CA VAL A 160 6.05 -6.65 -3.44
C VAL A 160 5.33 -5.30 -3.49
N LYS A 161 6.04 -4.23 -3.86
CA LYS A 161 5.44 -2.90 -4.01
C LYS A 161 4.38 -2.89 -5.12
N ALA A 162 4.70 -3.42 -6.30
CA ALA A 162 3.75 -3.53 -7.41
C ALA A 162 2.55 -4.43 -7.06
N GLY A 163 2.76 -5.51 -6.31
CA GLY A 163 1.69 -6.38 -5.80
C GLY A 163 0.75 -5.64 -4.84
N ASN A 164 1.31 -4.87 -3.91
CA ASN A 164 0.53 -4.06 -2.97
C ASN A 164 -0.31 -3.00 -3.69
N GLU A 165 0.25 -2.29 -4.67
CA GLU A 165 -0.48 -1.30 -5.47
C GLU A 165 -1.65 -1.92 -6.23
N ARG A 166 -1.51 -3.15 -6.75
CA ARG A 166 -2.62 -3.89 -7.38
C ARG A 166 -3.70 -4.28 -6.39
N ILE A 167 -3.32 -4.72 -5.19
CA ILE A 167 -4.28 -5.10 -4.14
C ILE A 167 -5.07 -3.89 -3.67
N THR A 168 -4.40 -2.74 -3.43
CA THR A 168 -5.08 -1.51 -3.03
C THR A 168 -6.06 -1.04 -4.10
N HIS A 169 -5.65 -1.05 -5.37
CA HIS A 169 -6.53 -0.65 -6.47
C HIS A 169 -7.75 -1.57 -6.62
N LYS A 170 -7.57 -2.89 -6.51
CA LYS A 170 -8.69 -3.85 -6.51
C LYS A 170 -9.62 -3.64 -5.31
N GLY A 171 -9.07 -3.37 -4.14
CA GLY A 171 -9.84 -3.05 -2.92
C GLY A 171 -10.74 -1.83 -3.11
N GLU A 172 -10.18 -0.72 -3.61
CA GLU A 172 -10.94 0.52 -3.87
C GLU A 172 -12.05 0.33 -4.92
N ASN A 173 -11.80 -0.45 -5.98
CA ASN A 173 -12.80 -0.73 -7.00
C ASN A 173 -13.95 -1.60 -6.47
N LEU A 174 -13.64 -2.61 -5.66
CA LEU A 174 -14.64 -3.44 -4.98
C LEU A 174 -15.49 -2.60 -4.02
N GLU A 175 -14.87 -1.73 -3.23
CA GLU A 175 -15.58 -0.84 -2.31
C GLU A 175 -16.54 0.09 -3.05
N LYS A 176 -16.08 0.77 -4.11
CA LYS A 176 -16.95 1.62 -4.95
C LYS A 176 -18.12 0.85 -5.54
N THR A 177 -17.89 -0.40 -5.97
CA THR A 177 -18.94 -1.25 -6.55
C THR A 177 -19.95 -1.66 -5.48
N LEU A 178 -19.50 -2.05 -4.29
CA LEU A 178 -20.36 -2.41 -3.17
C LEU A 178 -21.21 -1.23 -2.71
N VAL A 179 -20.62 -0.04 -2.57
CA VAL A 179 -21.36 1.17 -2.20
C VAL A 179 -22.45 1.47 -3.22
N ARG A 180 -22.14 1.46 -4.53
CA ARG A 180 -23.14 1.68 -5.59
C ARG A 180 -24.30 0.67 -5.52
N ARG A 181 -23.99 -0.61 -5.29
CA ARG A 181 -25.02 -1.66 -5.18
C ARG A 181 -25.86 -1.49 -3.92
N MET A 182 -25.26 -1.13 -2.80
CA MET A 182 -25.98 -0.92 -1.55
C MET A 182 -26.95 0.26 -1.67
N THR A 183 -26.51 1.38 -2.24
CA THR A 183 -27.38 2.53 -2.53
C THR A 183 -28.51 2.17 -3.51
N ALA A 184 -28.24 1.33 -4.52
CA ALA A 184 -29.28 0.86 -5.42
C ALA A 184 -30.34 0.01 -4.70
N VAL A 185 -29.91 -0.87 -3.78
CA VAL A 185 -30.83 -1.66 -2.96
C VAL A 185 -31.64 -0.78 -2.00
N GLU A 186 -31.01 0.18 -1.34
CA GLU A 186 -31.68 1.16 -0.47
C GLU A 186 -32.78 1.90 -1.24
N ASN A 187 -32.48 2.40 -2.44
CA ASN A 187 -33.46 3.06 -3.29
C ASN A 187 -34.63 2.14 -3.68
N LEU A 188 -34.36 0.86 -4.00
CA LEU A 188 -35.41 -0.11 -4.32
C LEU A 188 -36.28 -0.44 -3.10
N VAL A 189 -35.69 -0.50 -1.90
CA VAL A 189 -36.43 -0.71 -0.65
C VAL A 189 -37.31 0.49 -0.35
N ASP A 190 -36.79 1.72 -0.48
CA ASP A 190 -37.56 2.95 -0.26
C ASP A 190 -38.73 3.05 -1.26
N GLU A 191 -38.50 2.71 -2.52
CA GLU A 191 -39.54 2.63 -3.54
C GLU A 191 -40.60 1.58 -3.16
N ALA A 192 -40.19 0.37 -2.76
CA ALA A 192 -41.09 -0.70 -2.37
C ALA A 192 -41.91 -0.34 -1.11
N VAL A 193 -41.31 0.33 -0.12
CA VAL A 193 -41.99 0.81 1.08
C VAL A 193 -43.01 1.89 0.71
N THR A 194 -42.62 2.82 -0.15
CA THR A 194 -43.51 3.89 -0.65
C THR A 194 -44.70 3.31 -1.40
N VAL A 195 -44.49 2.29 -2.23
CA VAL A 195 -45.57 1.57 -2.91
C VAL A 195 -46.43 0.84 -1.89
N ALA A 196 -45.85 0.06 -0.97
CA ALA A 196 -46.59 -0.72 0.02
C ALA A 196 -47.49 0.14 0.93
N HIS A 197 -47.03 1.33 1.33
CA HIS A 197 -47.84 2.26 2.14
C HIS A 197 -49.03 2.85 1.37
N ASN A 198 -48.94 2.91 0.04
CA ASN A 198 -49.89 3.56 -0.83
C ASN A 198 -50.84 2.58 -1.57
N VAL A 199 -50.52 1.29 -1.62
CA VAL A 199 -51.32 0.23 -2.27
C VAL A 199 -52.76 0.14 -1.73
N SER A 200 -52.99 0.46 -0.47
CA SER A 200 -54.33 0.41 0.15
C SER A 200 -55.18 1.66 -0.10
N THR A 201 -54.59 2.73 -0.62
CA THR A 201 -55.24 4.04 -0.72
C THR A 201 -55.78 4.24 -2.13
N ARG A 202 -57.11 4.30 -2.29
CA ARG A 202 -57.72 4.60 -3.61
C ARG A 202 -57.85 6.09 -3.88
N ARG A 203 -57.81 6.92 -2.84
CA ARG A 203 -58.09 8.35 -2.92
C ARG A 203 -56.93 9.17 -2.41
N ILE A 204 -56.52 10.14 -3.20
CA ILE A 204 -55.36 10.98 -2.93
C ILE A 204 -55.78 12.43 -3.06
N GLU A 205 -55.43 13.22 -2.06
CA GLU A 205 -55.67 14.65 -2.04
C GLU A 205 -54.35 15.40 -1.97
N TRP A 206 -54.13 16.26 -2.95
CA TRP A 206 -52.99 17.14 -3.01
C TRP A 206 -53.45 18.57 -2.75
N LYS A 207 -53.10 19.10 -1.57
CA LYS A 207 -53.36 20.50 -1.22
C LYS A 207 -52.21 21.38 -1.68
N LEU A 208 -52.46 22.16 -2.72
CA LEU A 208 -51.57 23.22 -3.19
C LEU A 208 -51.79 24.47 -2.33
N GLN A 209 -50.73 25.00 -1.73
CA GLN A 209 -50.77 26.25 -0.95
C GLN A 209 -50.12 27.38 -1.74
N GLU A 210 -50.47 28.62 -1.39
CA GLU A 210 -49.98 29.85 -2.02
C GLU A 210 -50.18 29.86 -3.55
N VAL A 211 -51.36 29.41 -3.99
CA VAL A 211 -51.70 29.22 -5.41
C VAL A 211 -51.45 30.49 -6.22
N SER A 212 -51.79 31.66 -5.67
CA SER A 212 -51.58 32.96 -6.31
C SER A 212 -50.09 33.26 -6.57
N ARG A 213 -49.19 32.80 -5.69
CA ARG A 213 -47.73 32.93 -5.86
C ARG A 213 -47.20 31.91 -6.85
N VAL A 214 -47.53 30.63 -6.64
CA VAL A 214 -47.01 29.52 -7.45
C VAL A 214 -47.45 29.61 -8.90
N LEU A 215 -48.70 30.03 -9.15
CA LEU A 215 -49.26 30.17 -10.50
C LEU A 215 -49.06 31.59 -11.08
N GLY A 216 -48.79 32.58 -10.22
CA GLY A 216 -48.53 33.98 -10.57
C GLY A 216 -47.13 34.24 -11.12
N GLU A 217 -46.16 33.33 -10.92
CA GLU A 217 -44.83 33.46 -11.49
C GLU A 217 -44.73 32.88 -12.92
N PRO A 218 -44.18 33.64 -13.90
CA PRO A 218 -44.06 33.17 -15.29
C PRO A 218 -43.14 31.95 -15.46
N ARG A 219 -42.33 31.62 -14.45
CA ARG A 219 -41.43 30.46 -14.45
C ARG A 219 -42.13 29.15 -14.10
N HIS A 220 -43.34 29.20 -13.52
CA HIS A 220 -44.06 28.04 -12.99
C HIS A 220 -45.41 27.83 -13.68
N ALA A 221 -45.41 27.74 -15.02
CA ALA A 221 -46.60 27.43 -15.80
C ALA A 221 -47.17 26.00 -15.55
N GLN A 222 -46.43 25.16 -14.83
CA GLN A 222 -46.83 23.82 -14.43
C GLN A 222 -46.26 23.46 -13.05
N VAL A 223 -47.04 22.73 -12.26
CA VAL A 223 -46.68 22.26 -10.91
C VAL A 223 -47.03 20.78 -10.81
N PHE A 224 -46.12 19.99 -10.23
CA PHE A 224 -46.32 18.56 -10.01
C PHE A 224 -46.54 18.26 -8.53
N SER A 225 -47.42 17.31 -8.23
CA SER A 225 -47.50 16.71 -6.91
C SER A 225 -46.24 15.88 -6.62
N PRO A 226 -45.97 15.57 -5.35
CA PRO A 226 -45.08 14.47 -5.00
C PRO A 226 -45.50 13.15 -5.70
N PRO A 227 -44.58 12.19 -5.84
CA PRO A 227 -44.91 10.81 -6.21
C PRO A 227 -46.03 10.26 -5.31
N ILE A 228 -47.09 9.78 -5.93
CA ILE A 228 -48.25 9.19 -5.26
C ILE A 228 -48.50 7.79 -5.82
N SER A 229 -49.15 6.92 -5.07
CA SER A 229 -49.59 5.61 -5.58
C SER A 229 -51.01 5.38 -5.09
N ALA A 230 -51.90 4.95 -5.99
CA ALA A 230 -53.29 4.71 -5.67
C ALA A 230 -53.77 3.40 -6.26
N GLY A 231 -54.59 2.66 -5.50
CA GLY A 231 -55.27 1.44 -5.95
C GLY A 231 -54.34 0.35 -6.52
N GLY A 232 -53.07 0.33 -6.12
CA GLY A 232 -52.06 -0.61 -6.60
C GLY A 232 -51.35 -0.20 -7.91
N ALA A 233 -51.68 0.93 -8.52
CA ALA A 233 -50.85 1.51 -9.57
C ALA A 233 -49.57 2.07 -8.94
N GLY A 234 -48.43 1.96 -9.65
CA GLY A 234 -47.11 2.41 -9.20
C GLY A 234 -46.98 3.93 -9.05
N ILE A 235 -45.80 4.48 -9.32
CA ILE A 235 -45.54 5.92 -9.17
C ILE A 235 -46.41 6.74 -10.14
N MET A 236 -47.44 7.39 -9.61
CA MET A 236 -48.32 8.36 -10.26
C MET A 236 -47.99 9.79 -9.82
N ARG A 237 -48.45 10.80 -10.56
CA ARG A 237 -48.35 12.23 -10.18
C ARG A 237 -49.54 13.03 -10.70
N LEU A 238 -49.93 14.07 -9.99
CA LEU A 238 -50.83 15.10 -10.48
C LEU A 238 -50.02 16.26 -11.06
N GLU A 239 -50.49 16.85 -12.14
CA GLU A 239 -49.91 18.04 -12.74
C GLU A 239 -50.99 19.10 -12.89
N VAL A 240 -50.73 20.31 -12.40
CA VAL A 240 -51.57 21.48 -12.65
C VAL A 240 -50.82 22.38 -13.63
N ARG A 241 -51.40 22.64 -14.80
CA ARG A 241 -50.90 23.61 -15.78
C ARG A 241 -51.76 24.85 -15.79
N VAL A 242 -51.12 25.99 -16.01
CA VAL A 242 -51.78 27.30 -16.08
C VAL A 242 -51.48 27.92 -17.43
N ARG A 243 -52.49 27.97 -18.30
CA ARG A 243 -52.41 28.63 -19.60
C ARG A 243 -52.69 30.11 -19.41
N ARG A 244 -51.65 30.93 -19.35
CA ARG A 244 -51.83 32.38 -19.53
C ARG A 244 -52.36 32.62 -20.94
N LEU A 245 -53.56 33.18 -21.05
CA LEU A 245 -53.93 33.86 -22.29
C LEU A 245 -52.92 34.98 -22.45
N LYS A 246 -51.98 34.81 -23.40
CA LYS A 246 -51.33 35.97 -23.99
C LYS A 246 -52.49 36.78 -24.56
N ASN A 247 -52.67 38.01 -24.09
CA ASN A 247 -53.54 38.96 -24.77
C ASN A 247 -53.24 38.80 -26.27
N LEU A 248 -54.24 38.42 -27.07
CA LEU A 248 -54.11 38.48 -28.51
C LEU A 248 -53.84 39.95 -28.83
N GLU A 249 -52.57 40.29 -28.97
CA GLU A 249 -52.11 41.54 -29.56
C GLU A 249 -52.63 41.58 -30.99
N GLY A 250 -53.76 42.25 -31.15
CA GLY A 250 -54.46 42.42 -32.41
C GLY A 250 -55.47 43.56 -32.40
N SER A 251 -55.33 44.52 -31.48
CA SER A 251 -56.00 45.81 -31.57
C SER A 251 -54.97 46.87 -31.21
N SER A 252 -54.21 47.29 -32.23
CA SER A 252 -53.56 48.59 -32.19
C SER A 252 -54.63 49.66 -32.01
N ASP A 253 -54.26 50.73 -31.32
CA ASP A 253 -55.01 51.98 -31.19
C ASP A 253 -56.11 52.00 -30.12
N ALA A 254 -55.68 52.00 -28.86
CA ALA A 254 -56.29 52.87 -27.87
C ALA A 254 -55.25 53.21 -26.80
N ASP A 255 -54.74 54.44 -26.87
CA ASP A 255 -54.17 55.14 -25.72
C ASP A 255 -55.19 55.14 -24.58
N ASP A 256 -55.00 54.32 -23.54
CA ASP A 256 -55.65 54.59 -22.27
C ASP A 256 -54.82 54.10 -21.07
N ASP A 257 -54.61 55.06 -20.18
CA ASP A 257 -53.84 55.03 -18.95
C ASP A 257 -54.57 54.20 -17.89
N SER A 258 -54.50 52.87 -18.00
CA SER A 258 -55.04 51.95 -16.99
C SER A 258 -53.95 51.06 -16.39
N THR A 259 -53.46 51.51 -15.23
CA THR A 259 -52.63 50.76 -14.25
C THR A 259 -53.35 49.56 -13.61
N SER A 260 -54.29 48.94 -14.31
CA SER A 260 -54.96 47.72 -13.87
C SER A 260 -55.57 46.94 -15.03
N ALA A 261 -54.75 46.62 -16.05
CA ALA A 261 -54.97 45.41 -16.83
C ALA A 261 -54.84 44.20 -15.89
N ARG A 262 -55.88 43.96 -15.10
CA ARG A 262 -56.07 42.75 -14.30
C ARG A 262 -55.87 41.60 -15.26
N GLN A 263 -54.71 40.94 -15.15
CA GLN A 263 -54.39 39.70 -15.86
C GLN A 263 -55.63 38.82 -15.80
N GLN A 264 -56.30 38.66 -16.95
CA GLN A 264 -57.45 37.80 -16.99
C GLN A 264 -56.97 36.39 -16.62
N PRO A 265 -57.72 35.70 -15.74
CA PRO A 265 -57.29 34.42 -15.22
C PRO A 265 -57.19 33.43 -16.35
N SER A 266 -55.99 32.89 -16.42
CA SER A 266 -55.56 31.76 -17.18
C SER A 266 -56.48 30.55 -16.98
N ASP A 267 -56.80 29.88 -18.09
CA ASP A 267 -57.37 28.54 -18.04
C ASP A 267 -56.36 27.61 -17.36
N CYS A 268 -56.83 26.79 -16.43
CA CYS A 268 -56.04 25.76 -15.77
C CYS A 268 -56.43 24.38 -16.27
N SER A 269 -55.46 23.49 -16.32
CA SER A 269 -55.66 22.09 -16.69
C SER A 269 -55.01 21.22 -15.62
N VAL A 270 -55.74 20.25 -15.09
CA VAL A 270 -55.17 19.18 -14.25
C VAL A 270 -54.93 17.96 -15.10
N PHE A 271 -53.83 17.25 -14.89
CA PHE A 271 -53.51 15.97 -15.52
C PHE A 271 -53.08 14.94 -14.47
N LEU A 272 -53.36 13.68 -14.77
CA LEU A 272 -52.82 12.54 -14.03
C LEU A 272 -51.72 11.87 -14.86
N TRP A 273 -50.58 11.63 -14.23
CA TRP A 273 -49.47 10.87 -14.78
C TRP A 273 -49.45 9.49 -14.14
N ALA A 274 -49.30 8.45 -14.95
CA ALA A 274 -49.20 7.08 -14.47
C ALA A 274 -48.14 6.27 -15.26
N PRO A 275 -47.68 5.14 -14.71
CA PRO A 275 -46.74 4.25 -15.40
C PRO A 275 -47.33 3.67 -16.70
N ALA A 276 -46.45 3.42 -17.69
CA ALA A 276 -46.86 2.80 -18.94
C ALA A 276 -47.44 1.39 -18.71
N GLY A 277 -48.36 0.97 -19.59
CA GLY A 277 -49.03 -0.33 -19.50
C GLY A 277 -50.12 -0.38 -18.43
N THR A 278 -50.43 0.74 -17.76
CA THR A 278 -51.51 0.80 -16.77
C THR A 278 -52.77 1.36 -17.42
N THR A 279 -53.89 0.67 -17.27
CA THR A 279 -55.22 1.22 -17.54
C THR A 279 -55.85 1.62 -16.21
N VAL A 280 -56.26 2.88 -16.10
CA VAL A 280 -56.81 3.46 -14.87
C VAL A 280 -58.17 4.08 -15.17
N VAL A 281 -59.18 3.70 -14.41
CA VAL A 281 -60.46 4.40 -14.31
C VAL A 281 -60.40 5.26 -13.05
N PHE A 282 -60.46 6.57 -13.21
CA PHE A 282 -60.28 7.51 -12.12
C PHE A 282 -61.22 8.71 -12.23
N GLU A 283 -61.39 9.38 -11.11
CA GLU A 283 -62.14 10.62 -10.99
C GLU A 283 -61.19 11.71 -10.50
N LEU A 284 -61.10 12.83 -11.23
CA LEU A 284 -60.29 14.01 -10.86
C LEU A 284 -61.18 15.07 -10.25
N HIS A 285 -60.69 15.65 -9.16
CA HIS A 285 -61.44 16.60 -8.35
C HIS A 285 -60.63 17.86 -8.13
N VAL A 286 -61.30 19.00 -8.20
CA VAL A 286 -60.70 20.31 -7.95
C VAL A 286 -61.67 21.14 -7.08
N GLY A 287 -61.21 21.62 -5.93
CA GLY A 287 -62.01 22.45 -5.02
C GLY A 287 -61.37 22.65 -3.63
N ASP A 288 -62.17 23.13 -2.67
CA ASP A 288 -61.70 23.44 -1.31
C ASP A 288 -61.64 22.23 -0.38
N LYS A 289 -62.62 21.33 -0.53
CA LYS A 289 -62.77 20.12 0.28
C LYS A 289 -63.43 19.05 -0.55
N TRP A 290 -62.91 17.84 -0.46
CA TRP A 290 -63.61 16.68 -0.96
C TRP A 290 -64.64 16.20 0.08
N GLY A 291 -65.92 16.25 -0.29
CA GLY A 291 -67.00 15.56 0.42
C GLY A 291 -67.52 14.39 -0.41
N PRO A 292 -68.12 13.34 0.21
CA PRO A 292 -68.82 12.31 -0.55
C PRO A 292 -69.88 12.99 -1.42
N SER A 293 -69.76 12.80 -2.74
CA SER A 293 -70.76 13.16 -3.73
C SER A 293 -72.05 12.38 -3.42
N GLY A 294 -72.95 12.96 -2.61
CA GLY A 294 -74.21 12.28 -2.29
C GLY A 294 -75.02 12.79 -1.11
N GLN A 295 -74.51 13.67 -0.25
CA GLN A 295 -75.39 14.46 0.61
C GLN A 295 -75.34 15.91 0.13
N GLU A 296 -76.23 16.19 -0.83
CA GLU A 296 -76.84 17.51 -0.90
C GLU A 296 -77.44 17.75 0.49
N GLU A 297 -76.69 18.42 1.37
CA GLU A 297 -77.35 19.17 2.42
C GLU A 297 -78.21 20.20 1.68
N GLU A 298 -79.52 19.94 1.62
CA GLU A 298 -80.58 20.90 1.29
C GLU A 298 -80.62 22.05 2.33
N THR A 299 -79.46 22.59 2.72
CA THR A 299 -79.40 23.89 3.35
C THR A 299 -79.46 24.90 2.22
N GLY A 300 -80.66 25.47 2.02
CA GLY A 300 -81.02 26.45 0.99
C GLY A 300 -80.23 27.75 1.03
N GLY A 301 -78.92 27.67 0.85
CA GLY A 301 -77.99 28.76 0.65
C GLY A 301 -77.17 28.48 -0.62
N ASN A 302 -76.70 29.54 -1.26
CA ASN A 302 -76.03 29.59 -2.56
C ASN A 302 -74.65 28.88 -2.62
N THR A 303 -74.44 27.84 -1.80
CA THR A 303 -73.20 27.11 -1.56
C THR A 303 -73.07 25.80 -2.34
N ALA A 304 -74.06 25.46 -3.17
CA ALA A 304 -74.24 24.13 -3.77
C ALA A 304 -73.25 23.71 -4.89
N ARG A 305 -72.19 24.45 -5.21
CA ARG A 305 -71.18 23.99 -6.21
C ARG A 305 -69.75 24.45 -5.87
N ARG A 306 -69.19 23.93 -4.78
CA ARG A 306 -67.81 24.21 -4.33
C ARG A 306 -66.80 23.11 -4.70
N TYR A 307 -67.07 22.36 -5.75
CA TYR A 307 -66.10 21.43 -6.32
C TYR A 307 -66.50 21.11 -7.76
N ARG A 308 -65.52 20.74 -8.58
CA ARG A 308 -65.77 20.08 -9.85
C ARG A 308 -65.12 18.71 -9.82
N SER A 309 -65.82 17.76 -10.44
CA SER A 309 -65.33 16.41 -10.62
C SER A 309 -65.50 15.98 -12.07
N MET A 310 -64.56 15.19 -12.60
CA MET A 310 -64.68 14.56 -13.91
C MET A 310 -64.08 13.15 -13.89
N ARG A 311 -64.85 12.20 -14.40
CA ARG A 311 -64.45 10.79 -14.52
C ARG A 311 -63.77 10.52 -15.85
N TYR A 312 -62.69 9.75 -15.81
CA TYR A 312 -61.89 9.35 -16.96
C TYR A 312 -61.62 7.85 -16.93
N GLU A 313 -61.39 7.29 -18.11
CA GLU A 313 -60.82 5.98 -18.33
C GLU A 313 -59.69 6.13 -19.33
N HIS A 314 -58.49 5.65 -18.99
CA HIS A 314 -57.33 5.80 -19.85
C HIS A 314 -56.32 4.67 -19.73
N THR A 315 -55.67 4.36 -20.85
CA THR A 315 -54.54 3.44 -20.91
C THR A 315 -53.26 4.21 -21.24
N PHE A 316 -52.33 4.24 -20.30
CA PHE A 316 -51.07 4.96 -20.42
C PHE A 316 -50.08 4.14 -21.24
N MET A 317 -49.75 4.60 -22.46
CA MET A 317 -48.95 3.82 -23.41
C MET A 317 -47.44 4.12 -23.38
N ALA A 318 -47.02 5.26 -22.83
CA ALA A 318 -45.62 5.66 -22.74
C ALA A 318 -45.15 5.79 -21.27
N PRO A 319 -43.85 5.59 -20.97
CA PRO A 319 -43.30 5.77 -19.63
C PRO A 319 -43.58 7.18 -19.13
N MET A 320 -44.33 7.29 -18.03
CA MET A 320 -44.79 8.57 -17.48
C MET A 320 -45.52 9.39 -18.57
N SER A 321 -46.68 8.93 -19.04
CA SER A 321 -47.53 9.74 -19.92
C SER A 321 -48.59 10.48 -19.10
N ALA A 322 -48.93 11.70 -19.53
CA ALA A 322 -49.98 12.50 -18.91
C ALA A 322 -51.31 12.25 -19.60
N PHE A 323 -52.38 12.05 -18.84
CA PHE A 323 -53.73 12.01 -19.37
C PHE A 323 -54.76 12.51 -18.37
N GLY A 324 -55.90 12.98 -18.89
CA GLY A 324 -57.03 13.46 -18.09
C GLY A 324 -56.99 14.97 -17.88
N GLY A 325 -56.89 15.74 -18.95
CA GLY A 325 -56.93 17.20 -18.92
C GLY A 325 -58.30 17.72 -18.49
N MET A 326 -58.52 17.92 -17.20
CA MET A 326 -59.68 18.67 -16.72
C MET A 326 -59.41 20.16 -16.85
N ASP A 327 -60.01 20.79 -17.84
CA ASP A 327 -59.91 22.23 -18.05
C ASP A 327 -60.91 22.98 -17.14
N PHE A 328 -60.41 23.96 -16.40
CA PHE A 328 -61.22 24.82 -15.53
C PHE A 328 -60.66 26.24 -15.50
N GLN A 329 -61.52 27.23 -15.26
CA GLN A 329 -61.07 28.61 -15.14
C GLN A 329 -60.82 28.93 -13.67
N LEU A 330 -59.61 29.37 -13.31
CA LEU A 330 -59.27 29.86 -11.97
C LEU A 330 -60.28 30.90 -11.44
N LYS A 331 -60.90 31.69 -12.33
CA LYS A 331 -61.95 32.68 -12.02
C LYS A 331 -63.20 32.07 -11.40
N GLN A 332 -63.53 30.83 -11.77
CA GLN A 332 -64.64 30.09 -11.15
C GLN A 332 -64.30 29.70 -9.71
N PHE A 333 -63.00 29.74 -9.38
CA PHE A 333 -62.43 29.42 -8.08
C PHE A 333 -61.95 30.68 -7.30
N SER A 334 -61.96 31.86 -7.93
CA SER A 334 -61.24 33.04 -7.42
C SER A 334 -61.90 33.75 -6.24
N ASP A 335 -63.21 33.59 -6.07
CA ASP A 335 -63.93 34.20 -4.95
C ASP A 335 -63.70 33.46 -3.61
N TRP A 336 -62.98 32.32 -3.64
CA TRP A 336 -62.90 31.36 -2.53
C TRP A 336 -61.55 30.66 -2.35
N ILE A 337 -60.64 30.67 -3.34
CA ILE A 337 -59.25 30.24 -3.10
C ILE A 337 -58.63 31.21 -2.07
N GLU A 338 -58.71 30.83 -0.79
CA GLU A 338 -57.93 31.39 0.32
C GLU A 338 -56.46 30.97 0.16
N ASP A 339 -55.88 31.30 -0.99
CA ASP A 339 -54.55 30.87 -1.44
C ASP A 339 -54.29 29.35 -1.40
N SER A 340 -55.31 28.50 -1.30
CA SER A 340 -55.15 27.05 -1.36
C SER A 340 -56.11 26.37 -2.33
N LEU A 341 -55.63 25.36 -3.05
CA LEU A 341 -56.38 24.57 -4.03
C LEU A 341 -56.16 23.09 -3.71
N VAL A 342 -57.24 22.33 -3.52
CA VAL A 342 -57.14 20.88 -3.39
C VAL A 342 -57.40 20.24 -4.75
N VAL A 343 -56.44 19.46 -5.21
CA VAL A 343 -56.56 18.60 -6.38
C VAL A 343 -56.57 17.16 -5.90
N GLY A 344 -57.65 16.45 -6.18
CA GLY A 344 -57.82 15.06 -5.77
C GLY A 344 -57.88 14.12 -6.96
N VAL A 345 -57.48 12.86 -6.73
CA VAL A 345 -57.77 11.75 -7.62
C VAL A 345 -58.34 10.59 -6.80
N GLU A 346 -59.47 10.05 -7.23
CA GLU A 346 -59.99 8.77 -6.75
C GLU A 346 -59.87 7.74 -7.85
N VAL A 347 -59.13 6.67 -7.56
CA VAL A 347 -58.93 5.55 -8.46
C VAL A 347 -60.02 4.52 -8.20
N LEU A 348 -60.89 4.35 -9.18
CA LEU A 348 -62.05 3.47 -9.12
C LEU A 348 -61.69 2.04 -9.52
N GLU A 349 -60.89 1.92 -10.58
CA GLU A 349 -60.43 0.63 -11.12
C GLU A 349 -59.04 0.77 -11.73
N ILE A 350 -58.21 -0.25 -11.54
CA ILE A 350 -56.91 -0.39 -12.20
C ILE A 350 -56.84 -1.75 -12.87
N GLN A 351 -56.50 -1.72 -14.14
CA GLN A 351 -56.06 -2.90 -14.88
C GLN A 351 -54.60 -2.67 -15.23
N ALA A 352 -53.73 -3.21 -14.38
CA ALA A 352 -52.31 -3.19 -14.65
C ALA A 352 -52.02 -4.32 -15.63
N ASN A 353 -51.83 -4.00 -16.91
CA ASN A 353 -51.10 -4.88 -17.83
C ASN A 353 -49.61 -4.75 -17.51
N LEU A 354 -49.25 -5.02 -16.26
CA LEU A 354 -47.86 -5.23 -15.90
C LEU A 354 -47.41 -6.39 -16.79
N PRO A 355 -46.31 -6.25 -17.55
CA PRO A 355 -45.52 -7.43 -17.86
C PRO A 355 -45.14 -8.00 -16.49
N LEU A 356 -45.92 -8.97 -16.01
CA LEU A 356 -45.62 -9.82 -14.86
C LEU A 356 -44.12 -10.00 -14.84
N MET A 357 -43.41 -9.47 -13.82
CA MET A 357 -42.08 -9.77 -13.25
C MET A 357 -41.19 -10.85 -13.93
N SER A 358 -41.25 -10.98 -15.25
CA SER A 358 -40.65 -12.02 -16.09
C SER A 358 -39.51 -11.45 -16.91
N THR A 359 -39.32 -10.13 -16.83
CA THR A 359 -38.15 -9.40 -17.35
C THR A 359 -37.13 -9.06 -16.27
N LEU A 360 -37.42 -9.32 -14.98
CA LEU A 360 -36.35 -9.39 -13.98
C LEU A 360 -35.58 -10.66 -14.27
N LYS A 361 -34.40 -10.48 -14.88
CA LYS A 361 -33.42 -11.56 -15.06
C LYS A 361 -33.34 -12.36 -13.77
N SER A 362 -33.41 -13.67 -13.89
CA SER A 362 -33.33 -14.52 -12.70
C SER A 362 -32.01 -14.22 -11.96
N PRO A 363 -31.94 -14.45 -10.64
CA PRO A 363 -30.68 -14.32 -9.90
C PRO A 363 -29.52 -15.12 -10.52
N GLN A 364 -29.82 -16.19 -11.26
CA GLN A 364 -28.85 -16.97 -12.02
C GLN A 364 -28.35 -16.24 -13.28
N GLU A 365 -29.23 -15.63 -14.05
CA GLU A 365 -28.86 -14.85 -15.25
C GLU A 365 -28.03 -13.60 -14.88
N LEU A 366 -28.33 -12.97 -13.75
CA LEU A 366 -27.52 -11.88 -13.20
C LEU A 366 -26.14 -12.34 -12.70
N ALA A 367 -26.04 -13.58 -12.17
CA ALA A 367 -24.77 -14.14 -11.73
C ALA A 367 -23.87 -14.54 -12.92
N GLU A 368 -24.44 -15.05 -14.01
CA GLU A 368 -23.71 -15.38 -15.24
C GLU A 368 -23.14 -14.13 -15.93
N GLU A 369 -23.88 -13.02 -15.94
CA GLU A 369 -23.42 -11.76 -16.51
C GLU A 369 -22.24 -11.15 -15.71
N ILE A 370 -22.19 -11.40 -14.39
CA ILE A 370 -21.09 -10.98 -13.51
C ILE A 370 -19.83 -11.84 -13.76
N ASN A 371 -19.99 -13.14 -13.97
CA ASN A 371 -18.85 -14.03 -14.22
C ASN A 371 -18.26 -13.84 -15.63
N ASN A 372 -19.07 -13.43 -16.60
CA ASN A 372 -18.61 -13.21 -17.97
C ASN A 372 -17.98 -11.81 -18.19
N GLY A 373 -18.17 -10.87 -17.24
CA GLY A 373 -17.60 -9.52 -17.31
C GLY A 373 -16.25 -9.34 -16.61
N SER A 374 -15.64 -10.40 -16.07
CA SER A 374 -14.39 -10.32 -15.30
C SER A 374 -13.12 -10.73 -16.05
N ASP A 375 -13.24 -11.11 -17.33
CA ASP A 375 -12.13 -11.56 -18.19
C ASP A 375 -11.68 -10.53 -19.24
N GLU A 376 -12.22 -9.31 -19.22
CA GLU A 376 -11.67 -8.12 -19.89
C GLU A 376 -11.06 -7.16 -18.85
#